data_AF-A0A9D1KUM3-F1
#
_entry.id   AF-A0A9D1KUM3-F1
#
_cell.length_a   1.000
_cell.length_b   1.000
_cell.length_c   1.000
_cell.angle_alpha   90.00
_cell.angle_beta   90.00
_cell.angle_gamma   90.00
#
_symmetry.space_group_name_H-M   'P 1'
#
loop_
_entity.id
_entity.type
_entity.pdbx_description
1 polymer ?
#
loop_
_entity_poly.entity_id
_entity_poly.type
_entity_poly.pdbx_seq_one_letter_code
_entity_poly.pdbx_strand_id
1 'polypeptide(L)'
;KMTRLLFPRNAFLALAFCTALGGAALPVSAQSSLRSYPTGLGYTTYYDQRRTLYALLGTDQDDIVMLGDDFADRGVWAESYGDPRLKNRGVDGDNLSGLDYRLDDVTAGKPAKIFLSIGKRDLNAGVSPRVASDRLGEIVARIHRASDRTRVYIIGILPDVASDSTDIVRYREYNRLSSQIPRTQYIDLWPAMTDRKGALRPEFYYGSSLRLNGQGYKTAVEALQPYLGASVLDTLGAFPPDSLRGYIRERNSFVQYLPTSPDDILMIGNSITQGGEWDELFDDPRVKNRGISSDVTDGIRARLPRMLRGQPRKVFLMAGINDLGNPPQKTPEYTLNNILETVRDIHRLSPGTQVYVQSILPVNPTFPTFRSHTVFSREIAEINRRLAEEAAANDYVFIDLHSRFVDADGYLDPRYTNDGLHLTGEGYRLWRELLIPYVRETNTK
;
A
#
# COMPACT_ATOMS: atom_id res chain seq x y z
N LYS A 1 -74.53 -24.92 -25.37
CA LYS A 1 -73.91 -23.70 -24.80
C LYS A 1 -72.40 -23.91 -24.78
N MET A 2 -71.68 -23.19 -25.66
CA MET A 2 -70.25 -22.79 -25.68
C MET A 2 -69.15 -23.82 -25.26
N THR A 3 -68.44 -24.49 -26.19
CA THR A 3 -67.17 -24.14 -26.94
C THR A 3 -65.86 -24.36 -26.16
N ARG A 4 -65.07 -25.42 -26.46
CA ARG A 4 -63.82 -25.52 -27.30
C ARG A 4 -62.54 -25.50 -26.42
N LEU A 5 -61.40 -26.19 -26.65
CA LEU A 5 -60.84 -26.96 -27.77
C LEU A 5 -59.71 -27.94 -27.27
N LEU A 6 -59.39 -28.92 -28.13
CA LEU A 6 -58.43 -30.06 -28.11
C LEU A 6 -56.90 -29.78 -27.86
N PHE A 7 -56.23 -30.73 -27.15
CA PHE A 7 -54.92 -31.49 -27.36
C PHE A 7 -53.76 -30.92 -28.26
N PRO A 8 -52.48 -31.46 -28.29
CA PRO A 8 -51.80 -32.56 -27.55
C PRO A 8 -50.23 -32.46 -27.26
N ARG A 9 -49.68 -33.53 -26.62
CA ARG A 9 -48.44 -34.33 -26.90
C ARG A 9 -46.97 -33.88 -26.65
N ASN A 10 -46.28 -34.77 -25.90
CA ASN A 10 -44.98 -35.45 -26.13
C ASN A 10 -43.60 -34.79 -25.84
N ALA A 11 -42.88 -35.46 -24.90
CA ALA A 11 -41.52 -36.04 -24.97
C ALA A 11 -40.29 -35.18 -25.36
N PHE A 12 -39.29 -35.15 -24.45
CA PHE A 12 -37.86 -34.94 -24.72
C PHE A 12 -37.05 -35.77 -23.70
N LEU A 13 -36.30 -36.81 -24.09
CA LEU A 13 -34.88 -36.82 -24.53
C LEU A 13 -33.96 -36.03 -23.60
N ALA A 14 -33.08 -36.67 -22.82
CA ALA A 14 -31.84 -37.40 -23.16
C ALA A 14 -30.58 -36.54 -22.88
N LEU A 15 -29.74 -37.13 -22.04
CA LEU A 15 -28.38 -36.80 -21.62
C LEU A 15 -27.54 -36.01 -22.66
N ALA A 16 -27.00 -34.88 -22.24
CA ALA A 16 -25.80 -34.28 -22.84
C ALA A 16 -24.84 -33.84 -21.72
N PHE A 17 -23.73 -34.56 -21.62
CA PHE A 17 -22.55 -34.24 -20.82
C PHE A 17 -21.78 -33.13 -21.56
N CYS A 18 -21.58 -31.97 -20.93
CA CYS A 18 -20.55 -31.02 -21.33
C CYS A 18 -19.95 -30.38 -20.08
N THR A 19 -18.66 -30.67 -19.89
CA THR A 19 -17.73 -30.12 -18.92
C THR A 19 -17.63 -28.60 -19.00
N ALA A 20 -17.83 -27.93 -17.87
CA ALA A 20 -17.20 -26.65 -17.58
C ALA A 20 -16.52 -26.77 -16.21
N LEU A 21 -15.18 -26.76 -16.24
CA LEU A 21 -14.32 -26.61 -15.08
C LEU A 21 -14.60 -25.25 -14.45
N GLY A 22 -15.55 -25.21 -13.53
CA GLY A 22 -15.75 -24.09 -12.63
C GLY A 22 -14.63 -24.10 -11.60
N GLY A 23 -13.60 -23.29 -11.82
CA GLY A 23 -12.70 -22.88 -10.76
C GLY A 23 -13.52 -22.16 -9.69
N ALA A 24 -13.86 -22.88 -8.63
CA ALA A 24 -14.50 -22.31 -7.46
C ALA A 24 -13.49 -21.37 -6.78
N ALA A 25 -13.56 -20.08 -7.10
CA ALA A 25 -13.02 -19.05 -6.24
C ALA A 25 -13.79 -19.13 -4.92
N LEU A 26 -13.16 -19.72 -3.90
CA LEU A 26 -13.66 -19.69 -2.54
C LEU A 26 -13.77 -18.21 -2.11
N PRO A 27 -14.88 -17.78 -1.50
CA PRO A 27 -14.94 -16.44 -0.93
C PRO A 27 -13.98 -16.38 0.27
N VAL A 28 -12.95 -15.55 0.18
CA VAL A 28 -12.15 -15.15 1.34
C VAL A 28 -13.09 -14.34 2.24
N SER A 29 -13.64 -14.97 3.28
CA SER A 29 -14.35 -14.24 4.32
C SER A 29 -13.33 -13.38 5.05
N ALA A 30 -13.45 -12.06 4.99
CA ALA A 30 -12.73 -11.15 5.87
C ALA A 30 -12.98 -11.60 7.32
N GLN A 31 -11.96 -12.14 7.98
CA GLN A 31 -12.07 -12.54 9.38
C GLN A 31 -12.18 -11.26 10.22
N SER A 32 -13.35 -11.00 10.79
CA SER A 32 -13.43 -10.08 11.92
C SER A 32 -12.72 -10.76 13.09
N SER A 33 -11.54 -10.28 13.48
CA SER A 33 -11.01 -10.72 14.76
C SER A 33 -11.95 -10.20 15.85
N LEU A 34 -12.55 -11.12 16.58
CA LEU A 34 -13.36 -10.85 17.77
C LEU A 34 -12.54 -10.27 18.94
N ARG A 35 -11.25 -9.96 18.75
CA ARG A 35 -10.39 -9.35 19.76
C ARG A 35 -10.49 -7.82 19.67
N SER A 36 -10.75 -7.19 20.81
CA SER A 36 -10.64 -5.74 20.98
C SER A 36 -9.16 -5.34 20.92
N TYR A 37 -8.83 -4.25 20.23
CA TYR A 37 -7.46 -3.75 20.14
C TYR A 37 -6.96 -3.33 21.54
N PRO A 38 -5.79 -3.80 22.04
CA PRO A 38 -5.56 -3.85 23.49
C PRO A 38 -5.08 -2.55 24.18
N THR A 39 -5.08 -1.37 23.56
CA THR A 39 -4.29 -0.25 24.12
C THR A 39 -4.95 1.12 24.25
N GLY A 40 -6.19 1.33 23.79
CA GLY A 40 -6.85 2.64 23.98
C GLY A 40 -6.10 3.84 23.38
N LEU A 41 -5.15 3.62 22.47
CA LEU A 41 -4.43 4.67 21.74
C LEU A 41 -5.12 4.94 20.40
N GLY A 42 -5.40 6.21 20.09
CA GLY A 42 -6.17 6.68 18.93
C GLY A 42 -5.53 6.48 17.54
N TYR A 43 -4.75 5.42 17.34
CA TYR A 43 -4.11 5.04 16.07
C TYR A 43 -4.92 4.00 15.27
N THR A 44 -6.23 3.94 15.47
CA THR A 44 -7.09 2.86 14.95
C THR A 44 -7.28 2.90 13.43
N THR A 45 -7.30 4.07 12.79
CA THR A 45 -7.79 4.18 11.40
C THR A 45 -6.84 3.56 10.37
N TYR A 46 -5.58 4.01 10.30
CA TYR A 46 -4.61 3.48 9.33
C TYR A 46 -4.26 2.01 9.58
N TYR A 47 -4.09 1.63 10.85
CA TYR A 47 -3.81 0.24 11.22
C TYR A 47 -4.91 -0.69 10.71
N ASP A 48 -6.18 -0.35 10.96
CA ASP A 48 -7.33 -1.15 10.51
C ASP A 48 -7.47 -1.14 8.98
N GLN A 49 -7.16 -0.03 8.31
CA GLN A 49 -7.15 0.04 6.83
C GLN A 49 -6.16 -0.97 6.24
N ARG A 50 -4.89 -0.93 6.71
CA ARG A 50 -3.85 -1.86 6.23
C ARG A 50 -4.17 -3.29 6.60
N ARG A 51 -4.58 -3.54 7.84
CA ARG A 51 -4.92 -4.87 8.31
C ARG A 51 -6.07 -5.48 7.50
N THR A 52 -7.18 -4.76 7.30
CA THR A 52 -8.32 -5.29 6.54
C THR A 52 -7.96 -5.57 5.08
N LEU A 53 -7.09 -4.75 4.47
CA LEU A 53 -6.53 -5.03 3.15
C LEU A 53 -5.66 -6.30 3.16
N TYR A 54 -4.75 -6.44 4.12
CA TYR A 54 -3.88 -7.61 4.21
C TYR A 54 -4.66 -8.91 4.50
N ALA A 55 -5.71 -8.84 5.32
CA ALA A 55 -6.60 -9.97 5.57
C ALA A 55 -7.37 -10.38 4.30
N LEU A 56 -7.75 -9.41 3.45
CA LEU A 56 -8.36 -9.67 2.15
C LEU A 56 -7.37 -10.33 1.17
N LEU A 57 -6.14 -9.83 1.10
CA LEU A 57 -5.10 -10.35 0.20
C LEU A 57 -4.60 -11.73 0.64
N GLY A 58 -4.56 -11.99 1.95
CA GLY A 58 -4.04 -13.22 2.52
C GLY A 58 -2.55 -13.39 2.27
N THR A 59 -2.07 -14.61 2.46
CA THR A 59 -0.75 -15.08 2.03
C THR A 59 -0.88 -16.54 1.60
N ASP A 60 0.12 -17.07 0.90
CA ASP A 60 0.21 -18.46 0.51
C ASP A 60 1.53 -19.11 0.99
N GLN A 61 1.74 -20.36 0.61
CA GLN A 61 2.90 -21.14 1.02
C GLN A 61 4.21 -20.77 0.28
N ASP A 62 4.15 -20.09 -0.84
CA ASP A 62 5.35 -19.72 -1.60
C ASP A 62 5.81 -18.29 -1.28
N ASP A 63 4.96 -17.52 -0.57
CA ASP A 63 5.21 -16.17 -0.15
C ASP A 63 6.43 -15.98 0.78
N ILE A 64 7.05 -14.81 0.60
CA ILE A 64 8.10 -14.24 1.44
C ILE A 64 7.53 -12.97 2.06
N VAL A 65 7.26 -12.98 3.36
CA VAL A 65 6.55 -11.88 4.03
C VAL A 65 7.52 -10.93 4.72
N MET A 66 7.43 -9.64 4.41
CA MET A 66 8.05 -8.57 5.19
C MET A 66 7.05 -8.07 6.24
N LEU A 67 7.24 -8.44 7.50
CA LEU A 67 6.28 -8.23 8.59
C LEU A 67 6.89 -7.31 9.66
N GLY A 68 6.20 -6.23 10.02
CA GLY A 68 6.77 -5.27 10.96
C GLY A 68 6.02 -3.95 11.10
N ASP A 69 6.75 -2.94 11.57
CA ASP A 69 6.29 -1.55 11.74
C ASP A 69 6.66 -0.66 10.53
N ASP A 70 6.99 0.60 10.78
CA ASP A 70 7.39 1.63 9.82
C ASP A 70 8.41 1.17 8.77
N PHE A 71 9.43 0.39 9.18
CA PHE A 71 10.48 -0.05 8.26
C PHE A 71 9.92 -1.02 7.23
N ALA A 72 9.11 -1.98 7.68
CA ALA A 72 8.45 -2.92 6.78
C ALA A 72 7.41 -2.21 5.91
N ASP A 73 6.56 -1.36 6.52
CA ASP A 73 5.45 -0.67 5.84
C ASP A 73 5.93 0.17 4.65
N ARG A 74 6.99 0.96 4.88
CA ARG A 74 7.47 1.92 3.89
C ARG A 74 8.51 1.35 2.93
N GLY A 75 8.82 0.06 3.01
CA GLY A 75 9.54 -0.61 1.93
C GLY A 75 8.68 -0.73 0.66
N VAL A 76 9.33 -1.06 -0.45
CA VAL A 76 8.68 -1.46 -1.72
C VAL A 76 9.32 -2.77 -2.17
N TRP A 77 9.11 -3.81 -1.35
CA TRP A 77 9.94 -5.00 -1.32
C TRP A 77 9.89 -5.80 -2.62
N ALA A 78 8.69 -6.16 -3.11
CA ALA A 78 8.56 -6.90 -4.36
C ALA A 78 9.24 -6.21 -5.54
N GLU A 79 9.02 -4.90 -5.69
CA GLU A 79 9.62 -4.12 -6.78
C GLU A 79 11.12 -3.91 -6.61
N SER A 80 11.64 -3.91 -5.37
CA SER A 80 13.08 -3.74 -5.09
C SER A 80 13.91 -4.97 -5.48
N TYR A 81 13.31 -6.16 -5.48
CA TYR A 81 13.96 -7.43 -5.86
C TYR A 81 13.41 -8.04 -7.15
N GLY A 82 12.35 -7.47 -7.72
CA GLY A 82 11.67 -8.05 -8.89
C GLY A 82 11.02 -9.40 -8.59
N ASP A 83 10.64 -9.66 -7.34
CA ASP A 83 10.08 -10.95 -6.89
C ASP A 83 8.64 -10.77 -6.39
N PRO A 84 7.62 -11.20 -7.16
CA PRO A 84 6.21 -11.05 -6.78
C PRO A 84 5.78 -11.88 -5.57
N ARG A 85 6.62 -12.82 -5.10
CA ARG A 85 6.38 -13.57 -3.87
C ARG A 85 6.65 -12.73 -2.61
N LEU A 86 7.31 -11.59 -2.73
CA LEU A 86 7.54 -10.69 -1.61
C LEU A 86 6.26 -9.92 -1.26
N LYS A 87 5.69 -10.20 -0.09
CA LYS A 87 4.45 -9.56 0.37
C LYS A 87 4.74 -8.58 1.49
N ASN A 88 4.33 -7.33 1.32
CA ASN A 88 4.47 -6.33 2.38
C ASN A 88 3.31 -6.47 3.38
N ARG A 89 3.65 -6.78 4.64
CA ARG A 89 2.71 -6.84 5.77
C ARG A 89 3.18 -5.94 6.91
N GLY A 90 3.92 -4.89 6.60
CA GLY A 90 4.28 -3.83 7.55
C GLY A 90 3.10 -2.89 7.81
N VAL A 91 3.03 -2.32 9.00
CA VAL A 91 2.04 -1.27 9.33
C VAL A 91 2.74 -0.14 10.09
N ASP A 92 2.75 1.06 9.52
CA ASP A 92 3.27 2.25 10.22
C ASP A 92 2.53 2.47 11.55
N GLY A 93 3.28 2.67 12.63
CA GLY A 93 2.70 2.81 13.98
C GLY A 93 2.58 1.50 14.76
N ASP A 94 2.82 0.35 14.14
CA ASP A 94 2.65 -0.96 14.77
C ASP A 94 3.67 -1.23 15.89
N ASN A 95 3.31 -2.10 16.81
CA ASN A 95 4.16 -2.53 17.92
C ASN A 95 4.02 -4.05 18.11
N LEU A 96 4.74 -4.62 19.08
CA LEU A 96 4.70 -6.06 19.32
C LEU A 96 3.28 -6.59 19.57
N SER A 97 2.47 -5.87 20.34
CA SER A 97 1.09 -6.25 20.64
C SER A 97 0.16 -6.14 19.43
N GLY A 98 0.31 -5.10 18.62
CA GLY A 98 -0.45 -4.90 17.39
C GLY A 98 -0.10 -5.94 16.33
N LEU A 99 1.18 -6.25 16.16
CA LEU A 99 1.62 -7.31 15.23
C LEU A 99 1.09 -8.67 15.67
N ASP A 100 1.20 -9.00 16.96
CA ASP A 100 0.68 -10.25 17.52
C ASP A 100 -0.83 -10.41 17.31
N TYR A 101 -1.57 -9.30 17.42
CA TYR A 101 -3.02 -9.26 17.21
C TYR A 101 -3.43 -9.64 15.77
N ARG A 102 -2.69 -9.17 14.76
CA ARG A 102 -2.96 -9.45 13.33
C ARG A 102 -2.14 -10.61 12.75
N LEU A 103 -1.44 -11.37 13.60
CA LEU A 103 -0.53 -12.41 13.14
C LEU A 103 -1.25 -13.55 12.40
N ASP A 104 -2.51 -13.81 12.74
CA ASP A 104 -3.31 -14.88 12.12
C ASP A 104 -3.60 -14.57 10.64
N ASP A 105 -3.76 -13.28 10.28
CA ASP A 105 -3.94 -12.80 8.90
C ASP A 105 -2.73 -13.18 7.99
N VAL A 106 -1.56 -13.38 8.58
CA VAL A 106 -0.32 -13.79 7.89
C VAL A 106 -0.08 -15.30 8.03
N THR A 107 -0.23 -15.85 9.22
CA THR A 107 0.16 -17.25 9.47
C THR A 107 -0.82 -18.27 8.90
N ALA A 108 -2.06 -17.86 8.56
CA ALA A 108 -3.03 -18.72 7.87
C ALA A 108 -2.51 -19.27 6.54
N GLY A 109 -1.76 -18.46 5.78
CA GLY A 109 -1.16 -18.85 4.50
C GLY A 109 0.07 -19.75 4.61
N LYS A 110 0.65 -19.84 5.83
CA LYS A 110 1.86 -20.62 6.11
C LYS A 110 3.03 -20.27 5.17
N PRO A 111 3.43 -18.99 5.07
CA PRO A 111 4.43 -18.52 4.11
C PRO A 111 5.77 -19.23 4.22
N ALA A 112 6.52 -19.30 3.11
CA ALA A 112 7.83 -19.94 3.08
C ALA A 112 8.82 -19.26 4.03
N LYS A 113 8.81 -17.92 4.04
CA LYS A 113 9.69 -17.09 4.87
C LYS A 113 8.94 -15.91 5.49
N ILE A 114 9.31 -15.53 6.71
CA ILE A 114 8.87 -14.28 7.34
C ILE A 114 10.09 -13.51 7.82
N PHE A 115 10.21 -12.25 7.42
CA PHE A 115 11.20 -11.29 7.88
C PHE A 115 10.54 -10.31 8.84
N LEU A 116 10.89 -10.40 10.13
CA LEU A 116 10.34 -9.61 11.22
C LEU A 116 11.23 -8.40 11.53
N SER A 117 10.65 -7.20 11.50
CA SER A 117 11.27 -5.96 12.00
C SER A 117 10.25 -5.20 12.85
N ILE A 118 10.35 -5.32 14.17
CA ILE A 118 9.37 -4.75 15.11
C ILE A 118 10.03 -4.44 16.45
N GLY A 119 9.39 -3.64 17.29
CA GLY A 119 9.77 -3.45 18.70
C GLY A 119 10.39 -2.10 19.01
N LYS A 120 10.83 -1.32 18.00
CA LYS A 120 11.40 0.03 18.22
C LYS A 120 10.39 0.94 18.94
N ARG A 121 9.10 0.86 18.58
CA ARG A 121 8.03 1.63 19.22
C ARG A 121 7.76 1.20 20.66
N ASP A 122 7.79 -0.09 20.96
CA ASP A 122 7.66 -0.59 22.33
C ASP A 122 8.77 -0.03 23.23
N LEU A 123 10.02 -0.01 22.74
CA LEU A 123 11.13 0.59 23.47
C LEU A 123 10.92 2.09 23.64
N ASN A 124 10.50 2.81 22.61
CA ASN A 124 10.21 4.25 22.72
C ASN A 124 9.06 4.55 23.69
N ALA A 125 8.12 3.61 23.85
CA ALA A 125 7.04 3.68 24.84
C ALA A 125 7.48 3.27 26.27
N GLY A 126 8.77 2.98 26.48
CA GLY A 126 9.34 2.66 27.80
C GLY A 126 9.39 1.17 28.15
N VAL A 127 8.99 0.27 27.25
CA VAL A 127 9.13 -1.19 27.48
C VAL A 127 10.62 -1.55 27.57
N SER A 128 10.99 -2.42 28.51
CA SER A 128 12.39 -2.85 28.65
C SER A 128 12.81 -3.77 27.48
N PRO A 129 14.08 -3.74 27.06
CA PRO A 129 14.59 -4.63 26.01
C PRO A 129 14.28 -6.12 26.24
N ARG A 130 14.39 -6.58 27.49
CA ARG A 130 14.06 -7.96 27.87
C ARG A 130 12.59 -8.28 27.62
N VAL A 131 11.67 -7.48 28.16
CA VAL A 131 10.22 -7.72 28.00
C VAL A 131 9.82 -7.66 26.52
N ALA A 132 10.37 -6.72 25.75
CA ALA A 132 10.09 -6.63 24.32
C ALA A 132 10.63 -7.86 23.56
N SER A 133 11.83 -8.35 23.89
CA SER A 133 12.42 -9.53 23.25
C SER A 133 11.68 -10.82 23.61
N ASP A 134 11.25 -10.96 24.86
CA ASP A 134 10.43 -12.09 25.31
C ASP A 134 9.10 -12.15 24.52
N ARG A 135 8.43 -11.01 24.34
CA ARG A 135 7.22 -10.90 23.50
C ARG A 135 7.49 -11.23 22.03
N LEU A 136 8.61 -10.80 21.47
CA LEU A 136 9.01 -11.21 20.12
C LEU A 136 9.20 -12.74 20.04
N GLY A 137 9.80 -13.35 21.06
CA GLY A 137 9.93 -14.81 21.17
C GLY A 137 8.57 -15.53 21.17
N GLU A 138 7.56 -14.97 21.85
CA GLU A 138 6.19 -15.50 21.84
C GLU A 138 5.54 -15.44 20.45
N ILE A 139 5.73 -14.32 19.73
CA ILE A 139 5.28 -14.14 18.34
C ILE A 139 5.94 -15.17 17.42
N VAL A 140 7.26 -15.34 17.53
CA VAL A 140 8.01 -16.36 16.77
C VAL A 140 7.51 -17.77 17.07
N ALA A 141 7.23 -18.07 18.34
CA ALA A 141 6.67 -19.37 18.73
C ALA A 141 5.26 -19.58 18.14
N ARG A 142 4.42 -18.53 18.05
CA ARG A 142 3.12 -18.60 17.36
C ARG A 142 3.27 -18.91 15.87
N ILE A 143 4.22 -18.27 15.18
CA ILE A 143 4.52 -18.55 13.77
C ILE A 143 4.85 -20.03 13.57
N HIS A 144 5.78 -20.57 14.37
CA HIS A 144 6.19 -21.98 14.24
C HIS A 144 5.07 -22.96 14.63
N ARG A 145 4.18 -22.60 15.56
CA ARG A 145 2.99 -23.41 15.87
C ARG A 145 2.01 -23.46 14.69
N ALA A 146 1.85 -22.37 13.96
CA ALA A 146 0.99 -22.33 12.77
C ALA A 146 1.63 -23.05 11.57
N SER A 147 2.96 -23.00 11.46
CA SER A 147 3.73 -23.60 10.37
C SER A 147 5.15 -23.94 10.79
N ASP A 148 5.42 -25.23 10.99
CA ASP A 148 6.75 -25.71 11.38
C ASP A 148 7.81 -25.54 10.27
N ARG A 149 7.36 -25.35 9.02
CA ARG A 149 8.20 -25.13 7.84
C ARG A 149 8.56 -23.67 7.58
N THR A 150 7.81 -22.71 8.15
CA THR A 150 8.02 -21.29 7.90
C THR A 150 9.36 -20.88 8.50
N ARG A 151 10.26 -20.34 7.66
CA ARG A 151 11.57 -19.86 8.10
C ARG A 151 11.44 -18.43 8.61
N VAL A 152 11.84 -18.18 9.86
CA VAL A 152 11.76 -16.85 10.46
C VAL A 152 13.12 -16.17 10.49
N TYR A 153 13.15 -14.94 9.98
CA TYR A 153 14.29 -14.04 10.01
C TYR A 153 13.95 -12.85 10.90
N ILE A 154 14.84 -12.50 11.83
CA ILE A 154 14.69 -11.29 12.65
C ILE A 154 15.65 -10.25 12.11
N ILE A 155 15.11 -9.16 11.56
CA ILE A 155 15.88 -7.98 11.21
C ILE A 155 15.97 -7.12 12.48
N GLY A 156 17.19 -6.89 12.96
CA GLY A 156 17.41 -6.03 14.13
C GLY A 156 16.85 -4.63 13.89
N ILE A 157 16.30 -4.01 14.94
CA ILE A 157 15.78 -2.64 14.82
C ILE A 157 16.91 -1.68 14.46
N LEU A 158 16.62 -0.72 13.60
CA LEU A 158 17.60 0.21 13.04
C LEU A 158 18.15 1.19 14.10
N PRO A 159 19.42 1.64 13.95
CA PRO A 159 20.03 2.63 14.83
C PRO A 159 19.25 3.95 14.84
N ASP A 160 19.48 4.77 15.88
CA ASP A 160 18.93 6.12 15.97
C ASP A 160 19.87 7.19 15.39
N VAL A 161 19.37 8.40 15.18
CA VAL A 161 20.15 9.56 14.70
C VAL A 161 21.20 10.02 15.71
N ALA A 162 20.94 9.82 17.01
CA ALA A 162 21.86 10.16 18.09
C ALA A 162 22.62 8.90 18.54
N SER A 163 23.96 8.99 18.55
CA SER A 163 24.85 7.88 18.94
C SER A 163 25.05 7.76 20.45
N ASP A 164 24.65 8.76 21.22
CA ASP A 164 24.83 8.89 22.67
C ASP A 164 23.51 8.89 23.45
N SER A 165 22.38 8.59 22.81
CA SER A 165 21.10 8.50 23.49
C SER A 165 20.99 7.25 24.37
N THR A 166 20.20 7.32 25.44
CA THR A 166 19.83 6.14 26.23
C THR A 166 19.13 5.09 25.38
N ASP A 167 18.44 5.51 24.32
CA ASP A 167 17.72 4.61 23.41
C ASP A 167 18.64 3.72 22.58
N ILE A 168 19.81 4.20 22.13
CA ILE A 168 20.72 3.35 21.35
C ILE A 168 21.23 2.14 22.15
N VAL A 169 21.47 2.33 23.46
CA VAL A 169 21.87 1.25 24.38
C VAL A 169 20.75 0.22 24.49
N ARG A 170 19.51 0.70 24.63
CA ARG A 170 18.32 -0.15 24.70
C ARG A 170 18.08 -0.90 23.39
N TYR A 171 18.31 -0.28 22.25
CA TYR A 171 18.18 -0.91 20.94
C TYR A 171 19.21 -2.00 20.73
N ARG A 172 20.48 -1.75 21.09
CA ARG A 172 21.54 -2.76 21.03
C ARG A 172 21.23 -3.94 21.94
N GLU A 173 20.76 -3.70 23.15
CA GLU A 173 20.39 -4.77 24.08
C GLU A 173 19.20 -5.58 23.56
N TYR A 174 18.18 -4.91 22.99
CA TYR A 174 17.04 -5.59 22.36
C TYR A 174 17.48 -6.46 21.17
N ASN A 175 18.36 -5.93 20.32
CA ASN A 175 18.92 -6.66 19.18
C ASN A 175 19.75 -7.86 19.63
N ARG A 176 20.57 -7.70 20.67
CA ARG A 176 21.38 -8.78 21.27
C ARG A 176 20.50 -9.89 21.87
N LEU A 177 19.40 -9.54 22.53
CA LEU A 177 18.46 -10.52 23.08
C LEU A 177 17.67 -11.21 21.96
N SER A 178 17.20 -10.44 20.98
CA SER A 178 16.39 -10.96 19.87
C SER A 178 17.18 -11.88 18.94
N SER A 179 18.50 -11.68 18.82
CA SER A 179 19.37 -12.60 18.06
C SER A 179 19.54 -13.97 18.70
N GLN A 180 19.12 -14.14 19.96
CA GLN A 180 19.18 -15.39 20.72
C GLN A 180 17.87 -16.18 20.66
N ILE A 181 16.82 -15.65 19.99
CA ILE A 181 15.53 -16.33 19.87
C ILE A 181 15.71 -17.61 19.03
N PRO A 182 15.36 -18.79 19.57
CA PRO A 182 15.62 -20.08 18.91
C PRO A 182 14.83 -20.23 17.61
N ARG A 183 15.35 -21.07 16.70
CA ARG A 183 14.75 -21.35 15.38
C ARG A 183 14.55 -20.10 14.51
N THR A 184 15.40 -19.10 14.67
CA THR A 184 15.40 -17.90 13.81
C THR A 184 16.78 -17.67 13.20
N GLN A 185 16.83 -16.89 12.12
CA GLN A 185 18.06 -16.31 11.61
C GLN A 185 18.06 -14.80 11.86
N TYR A 186 19.03 -14.32 12.63
CA TYR A 186 19.17 -12.89 12.89
C TYR A 186 19.94 -12.18 11.77
N ILE A 187 19.47 -10.99 11.39
CA ILE A 187 20.04 -10.13 10.37
C ILE A 187 20.41 -8.79 11.01
N ASP A 188 21.71 -8.50 11.05
CA ASP A 188 22.21 -7.21 11.53
C ASP A 188 22.41 -6.23 10.38
N LEU A 189 21.60 -5.17 10.33
CA LEU A 189 21.76 -4.09 9.36
C LEU A 189 22.69 -2.98 9.87
N TRP A 190 23.06 -2.95 11.16
CA TRP A 190 23.82 -1.84 11.74
C TRP A 190 25.13 -1.55 11.00
N PRO A 191 25.95 -2.55 10.60
CA PRO A 191 27.20 -2.29 9.89
C PRO A 191 27.03 -1.48 8.59
N ALA A 192 25.89 -1.64 7.90
CA ALA A 192 25.59 -0.89 6.68
C ALA A 192 24.98 0.49 6.99
N MET A 193 24.30 0.62 8.13
CA MET A 193 23.44 1.75 8.47
C MET A 193 24.09 2.81 9.35
N THR A 194 25.15 2.46 10.11
CA THR A 194 25.78 3.39 11.04
C THR A 194 27.00 4.13 10.49
N ASP A 195 27.23 5.35 10.97
CA ASP A 195 28.48 6.08 10.81
C ASP A 195 29.58 5.57 11.77
N ARG A 196 30.75 6.21 11.76
CA ARG A 196 31.88 5.84 12.64
C ARG A 196 31.59 6.03 14.15
N LYS A 197 30.58 6.83 14.50
CA LYS A 197 30.14 7.07 15.88
C LYS A 197 29.05 6.08 16.31
N GLY A 198 28.53 5.26 15.38
CA GLY A 198 27.45 4.32 15.64
C GLY A 198 26.06 4.94 15.51
N ALA A 199 25.93 6.18 15.03
CA ALA A 199 24.65 6.81 14.72
C ALA A 199 24.18 6.40 13.33
N LEU A 200 22.87 6.45 13.06
CA LEU A 200 22.34 6.31 11.70
C LEU A 200 23.01 7.35 10.78
N ARG A 201 23.51 6.91 9.62
CA ARG A 201 24.22 7.78 8.69
C ARG A 201 23.37 9.00 8.29
N PRO A 202 23.90 10.24 8.36
CA PRO A 202 23.12 11.47 8.14
C PRO A 202 22.49 11.57 6.75
N GLU A 203 23.07 10.92 5.74
CA GLU A 203 22.54 10.84 4.39
C GLU A 203 21.35 9.86 4.24
N PHE A 204 20.98 9.09 5.27
CA PHE A 204 19.92 8.09 5.21
C PHE A 204 18.57 8.56 5.75
N TYR A 205 18.47 9.80 6.21
CA TYR A 205 17.22 10.37 6.72
C TYR A 205 17.13 11.87 6.43
N TYR A 206 15.92 12.43 6.51
CA TYR A 206 15.69 13.87 6.39
C TYR A 206 15.30 14.56 7.71
N GLY A 207 15.10 13.80 8.79
CA GLY A 207 14.88 14.35 10.13
C GLY A 207 14.74 13.33 11.26
N SER A 208 14.32 12.08 10.99
CA SER A 208 14.08 11.05 12.02
C SER A 208 14.61 9.68 11.61
N SER A 209 15.08 8.89 12.58
CA SER A 209 15.50 7.49 12.36
C SER A 209 14.34 6.51 12.20
N LEU A 210 13.10 6.95 12.42
CA LEU A 210 11.91 6.16 12.07
C LEU A 210 11.64 6.19 10.56
N ARG A 211 12.30 7.09 9.82
CA ARG A 211 12.02 7.35 8.40
C ARG A 211 13.31 7.38 7.59
N LEU A 212 13.69 6.21 7.07
CA LEU A 212 14.73 6.15 6.05
C LEU A 212 14.28 6.91 4.81
N ASN A 213 15.19 7.69 4.22
CA ASN A 213 15.03 8.19 2.86
C ASN A 213 15.42 7.09 1.85
N GLY A 214 15.38 7.43 0.56
CA GLY A 214 15.68 6.49 -0.51
C GLY A 214 17.08 5.89 -0.46
N GLN A 215 18.09 6.66 -0.05
CA GLN A 215 19.45 6.14 0.08
C GLN A 215 19.55 5.15 1.26
N GLY A 216 18.85 5.42 2.36
CA GLY A 216 18.72 4.50 3.49
C GLY A 216 18.04 3.19 3.07
N TYR A 217 16.91 3.26 2.38
CA TYR A 217 16.21 2.07 1.88
C TYR A 217 17.02 1.30 0.84
N LYS A 218 17.67 1.99 -0.10
CA LYS A 218 18.59 1.36 -1.07
C LYS A 218 19.66 0.55 -0.33
N THR A 219 20.29 1.15 0.66
CA THR A 219 21.34 0.49 1.46
C THR A 219 20.79 -0.72 2.22
N ALA A 220 19.59 -0.61 2.81
CA ALA A 220 18.94 -1.72 3.48
C ALA A 220 18.59 -2.87 2.52
N VAL A 221 18.08 -2.56 1.32
CA VAL A 221 17.81 -3.54 0.26
C VAL A 221 19.11 -4.25 -0.16
N GLU A 222 20.18 -3.51 -0.39
CA GLU A 222 21.49 -4.08 -0.76
C GLU A 222 22.06 -4.99 0.34
N ALA A 223 21.88 -4.62 1.60
CA ALA A 223 22.31 -5.43 2.76
C ALA A 223 21.48 -6.71 2.95
N LEU A 224 20.24 -6.74 2.46
CA LEU A 224 19.33 -7.88 2.58
C LEU A 224 19.45 -8.88 1.41
N GLN A 225 20.21 -8.57 0.37
CA GLN A 225 20.38 -9.44 -0.81
C GLN A 225 20.78 -10.90 -0.50
N PRO A 226 21.65 -11.19 0.49
CA PRO A 226 21.99 -12.59 0.83
C PRO A 226 20.78 -13.44 1.24
N TYR A 227 19.66 -12.81 1.62
CA TYR A 227 18.46 -13.46 2.13
C TYR A 227 17.26 -13.40 1.15
N LEU A 228 17.20 -12.34 0.35
CA LEU A 228 16.06 -11.97 -0.50
C LEU A 228 16.33 -12.06 -2.01
N GLY A 229 17.59 -12.14 -2.45
CA GLY A 229 17.96 -12.13 -3.87
C GLY A 229 18.63 -10.82 -4.29
N ALA A 230 19.05 -10.73 -5.56
CA ALA A 230 19.70 -9.53 -6.07
C ALA A 230 18.73 -8.35 -6.14
N SER A 231 19.19 -7.17 -5.72
CA SER A 231 18.46 -5.91 -5.89
C SER A 231 18.34 -5.59 -7.37
N VAL A 232 17.16 -5.12 -7.78
CA VAL A 232 16.90 -4.58 -9.12
C VAL A 232 16.67 -3.07 -9.09
N LEU A 233 17.01 -2.41 -7.97
CA LEU A 233 16.95 -0.97 -7.85
C LEU A 233 17.85 -0.30 -8.89
N ASP A 234 17.32 0.71 -9.54
CA ASP A 234 18.05 1.56 -10.46
C ASP A 234 19.03 2.47 -9.70
N THR A 235 20.31 2.38 -10.04
CA THR A 235 21.39 3.13 -9.40
C THR A 235 21.65 4.51 -10.03
N LEU A 236 20.87 4.93 -11.04
CA LEU A 236 20.87 6.30 -11.52
C LEU A 236 20.35 7.20 -10.39
N GLY A 237 21.27 7.96 -9.77
CA GLY A 237 21.08 8.64 -8.49
C GLY A 237 19.75 9.39 -8.31
N ALA A 238 19.31 9.48 -7.06
CA ALA A 238 18.09 10.20 -6.71
C ALA A 238 18.21 11.70 -7.04
N PHE A 239 17.26 12.21 -7.82
CA PHE A 239 17.04 13.62 -8.07
C PHE A 239 15.69 14.05 -7.46
N PRO A 240 15.60 14.24 -6.13
CA PRO A 240 14.40 14.81 -5.52
C PRO A 240 14.22 16.25 -6.02
N PRO A 241 13.05 16.62 -6.57
CA PRO A 241 12.76 18.01 -6.89
C PRO A 241 12.94 18.88 -5.63
N ASP A 242 13.62 20.02 -5.78
CA ASP A 242 13.89 20.97 -4.69
C ASP A 242 12.62 21.53 -4.04
N SER A 243 11.44 21.29 -4.61
CA SER A 243 10.13 21.72 -4.09
C SER A 243 9.51 20.73 -3.10
N LEU A 244 9.87 19.44 -3.11
CA LEU A 244 9.21 18.45 -2.25
C LEU A 244 9.66 18.58 -0.79
N ARG A 245 8.74 18.42 0.15
CA ARG A 245 8.97 18.54 1.59
C ARG A 245 8.34 17.38 2.36
N GLY A 246 8.77 17.21 3.61
CA GLY A 246 8.21 16.23 4.55
C GLY A 246 8.19 14.81 3.99
N TYR A 247 7.10 14.10 4.27
CA TYR A 247 6.90 12.72 3.87
C TYR A 247 6.90 12.52 2.34
N ILE A 248 6.43 13.50 1.58
CA ILE A 248 6.43 13.42 0.11
C ILE A 248 7.86 13.33 -0.42
N ARG A 249 8.78 14.15 0.12
CA ARG A 249 10.21 14.08 -0.21
C ARG A 249 10.81 12.74 0.19
N GLU A 250 10.51 12.26 1.40
CA GLU A 250 11.00 10.97 1.92
C GLU A 250 10.59 9.81 1.00
N ARG A 251 9.29 9.63 0.75
CA ARG A 251 8.78 8.54 -0.08
C ARG A 251 9.26 8.66 -1.52
N ASN A 252 9.20 9.86 -2.10
CA ASN A 252 9.66 10.09 -3.47
C ASN A 252 11.16 9.77 -3.63
N SER A 253 12.00 10.09 -2.64
CA SER A 253 13.42 9.78 -2.71
C SER A 253 13.70 8.29 -2.85
N PHE A 254 12.84 7.40 -2.32
CA PHE A 254 12.97 5.96 -2.53
C PHE A 254 12.37 5.50 -3.86
N VAL A 255 11.17 5.99 -4.22
CA VAL A 255 10.49 5.63 -5.48
C VAL A 255 11.36 5.89 -6.72
N GLN A 256 12.26 6.87 -6.65
CA GLN A 256 13.20 7.16 -7.73
C GLN A 256 14.20 6.04 -8.03
N TYR A 257 14.51 5.18 -7.06
CA TYR A 257 15.37 4.01 -7.26
C TYR A 257 14.62 2.81 -7.84
N LEU A 258 13.29 2.85 -7.95
CA LEU A 258 12.54 1.71 -8.44
C LEU A 258 12.76 1.54 -9.96
N PRO A 259 12.88 0.29 -10.44
CA PRO A 259 12.98 0.02 -11.86
C PRO A 259 11.72 0.50 -12.59
N THR A 260 11.86 0.82 -13.88
CA THR A 260 10.76 1.27 -14.72
C THR A 260 10.79 0.52 -16.04
N SER A 261 9.62 0.15 -16.56
CA SER A 261 9.42 -0.59 -17.79
C SER A 261 8.32 0.04 -18.65
N PRO A 262 8.40 -0.05 -20.00
CA PRO A 262 7.30 0.36 -20.87
C PRO A 262 6.04 -0.49 -20.67
N ASP A 263 6.13 -1.68 -20.08
CA ASP A 263 4.97 -2.52 -19.78
C ASP A 263 4.24 -2.12 -18.49
N ASP A 264 4.82 -1.22 -17.70
CA ASP A 264 4.28 -0.81 -16.40
C ASP A 264 2.90 -0.15 -16.54
N ILE A 265 2.07 -0.39 -15.53
CA ILE A 265 0.82 0.30 -15.28
C ILE A 265 1.00 1.10 -13.99
N LEU A 266 0.98 2.43 -14.06
CA LEU A 266 1.21 3.26 -12.89
C LEU A 266 -0.11 3.69 -12.24
N MET A 267 -0.26 3.39 -10.95
CA MET A 267 -1.30 3.95 -10.09
C MET A 267 -0.73 5.22 -9.44
N ILE A 268 -1.11 6.41 -9.93
CA ILE A 268 -0.59 7.70 -9.48
C ILE A 268 -1.66 8.44 -8.65
N GLY A 269 -1.29 8.86 -7.45
CA GLY A 269 -2.19 9.64 -6.60
C GLY A 269 -1.62 9.97 -5.24
N ASN A 270 -2.51 10.06 -4.25
CA ASN A 270 -2.19 10.46 -2.88
C ASN A 270 -2.24 9.29 -1.87
N SER A 271 -2.64 9.51 -0.62
CA SER A 271 -2.73 8.48 0.44
C SER A 271 -3.67 7.33 0.07
N ILE A 272 -4.76 7.62 -0.62
CA ILE A 272 -5.75 6.60 -1.01
C ILE A 272 -5.17 5.70 -2.11
N THR A 273 -4.30 6.22 -2.99
CA THR A 273 -3.54 5.38 -3.91
C THR A 273 -2.39 4.66 -3.21
N GLN A 274 -1.70 5.32 -2.27
CA GLN A 274 -0.59 4.72 -1.52
C GLN A 274 -1.03 3.48 -0.75
N GLY A 275 -2.23 3.50 -0.15
CA GLY A 275 -2.68 2.42 0.72
C GLY A 275 -3.03 1.10 0.02
N GLY A 276 -2.98 1.02 -1.32
CA GLY A 276 -3.21 -0.22 -2.07
C GLY A 276 -1.94 -1.01 -2.38
N GLU A 277 -1.98 -2.34 -2.19
CA GLU A 277 -0.98 -3.27 -2.77
C GLU A 277 -1.42 -3.65 -4.19
N TRP A 278 -1.23 -2.73 -5.14
CA TRP A 278 -1.88 -2.82 -6.45
C TRP A 278 -1.44 -4.02 -7.28
N ASP A 279 -0.17 -4.41 -7.21
CA ASP A 279 0.33 -5.63 -7.85
C ASP A 279 -0.35 -6.89 -7.28
N GLU A 280 -0.53 -6.96 -5.96
CA GLU A 280 -1.27 -8.06 -5.32
C GLU A 280 -2.77 -8.03 -5.65
N LEU A 281 -3.40 -6.84 -5.63
CA LEU A 281 -4.83 -6.66 -5.94
C LEU A 281 -5.18 -7.11 -7.37
N PHE A 282 -4.27 -6.92 -8.32
CA PHE A 282 -4.46 -7.32 -9.71
C PHE A 282 -3.83 -8.67 -10.07
N ASP A 283 -3.03 -9.26 -9.18
CA ASP A 283 -2.14 -10.40 -9.47
C ASP A 283 -1.29 -10.12 -10.73
N ASP A 284 -0.69 -8.92 -10.76
CA ASP A 284 0.10 -8.45 -11.90
C ASP A 284 1.25 -7.55 -11.41
N PRO A 285 2.51 -8.03 -11.44
CA PRO A 285 3.66 -7.27 -10.96
C PRO A 285 3.94 -6.01 -11.79
N ARG A 286 3.28 -5.81 -12.94
CA ARG A 286 3.40 -4.59 -13.74
C ARG A 286 2.57 -3.44 -13.18
N VAL A 287 1.62 -3.68 -12.27
CA VAL A 287 0.83 -2.61 -11.65
C VAL A 287 1.60 -2.01 -10.49
N LYS A 288 2.14 -0.80 -10.68
CA LYS A 288 3.06 -0.15 -9.75
C LYS A 288 2.36 0.95 -8.95
N ASN A 289 2.59 0.94 -7.64
CA ASN A 289 2.11 2.00 -6.75
C ASN A 289 3.02 3.24 -6.83
N ARG A 290 2.44 4.37 -7.21
CA ARG A 290 3.08 5.70 -7.18
C ARG A 290 2.21 6.71 -6.41
N GLY A 291 1.39 6.22 -5.48
CA GLY A 291 0.68 7.02 -4.49
C GLY A 291 1.62 7.50 -3.39
N ILE A 292 1.40 8.74 -2.92
CA ILE A 292 2.13 9.28 -1.78
C ILE A 292 1.14 9.97 -0.81
N SER A 293 1.17 9.61 0.46
CA SER A 293 0.28 10.22 1.46
C SER A 293 0.45 11.73 1.56
N SER A 294 -0.68 12.42 1.71
CA SER A 294 -0.80 13.89 1.72
C SER A 294 -0.39 14.61 0.43
N ASP A 295 -0.11 13.88 -0.65
CA ASP A 295 0.29 14.50 -1.91
C ASP A 295 -0.86 15.33 -2.51
N VAL A 296 -0.49 16.44 -3.11
CA VAL A 296 -1.35 17.41 -3.79
C VAL A 296 -1.02 17.38 -5.28
N THR A 297 -1.88 17.95 -6.12
CA THR A 297 -1.67 17.95 -7.58
C THR A 297 -0.30 18.53 -7.97
N ASP A 298 0.20 19.57 -7.27
CA ASP A 298 1.54 20.13 -7.52
C ASP A 298 2.67 19.15 -7.22
N GLY A 299 2.56 18.41 -6.12
CA GLY A 299 3.56 17.43 -5.72
C GLY A 299 3.61 16.26 -6.69
N ILE A 300 2.43 15.81 -7.17
CA ILE A 300 2.29 14.82 -8.23
C ILE A 300 2.98 15.31 -9.52
N ARG A 301 2.68 16.53 -9.98
CA ARG A 301 3.30 17.12 -11.17
C ARG A 301 4.82 17.22 -11.03
N ALA A 302 5.31 17.67 -9.87
CA ALA A 302 6.74 17.83 -9.62
C ALA A 302 7.54 16.51 -9.72
N ARG A 303 6.90 15.36 -9.47
CA ARG A 303 7.53 14.03 -9.55
C ARG A 303 7.20 13.23 -10.82
N LEU A 304 6.33 13.73 -11.71
CA LEU A 304 6.00 13.07 -12.98
C LEU A 304 7.22 12.68 -13.83
N PRO A 305 8.24 13.57 -14.04
CA PRO A 305 9.32 13.26 -14.98
C PRO A 305 10.07 11.97 -14.65
N ARG A 306 10.29 11.67 -13.37
CA ARG A 306 10.93 10.40 -12.98
C ARG A 306 9.98 9.22 -13.17
N MET A 307 8.72 9.34 -12.76
CA MET A 307 7.77 8.22 -12.86
C MET A 307 7.55 7.76 -14.30
N LEU A 308 7.56 8.69 -15.24
CA LEU A 308 7.28 8.43 -16.66
C LEU A 308 8.51 8.08 -17.49
N ARG A 309 9.72 8.05 -16.91
CA ARG A 309 10.96 7.81 -17.64
C ARG A 309 10.99 6.47 -18.39
N GLY A 310 10.30 5.46 -17.85
CA GLY A 310 10.16 4.14 -18.46
C GLY A 310 9.12 4.07 -19.56
N GLN A 311 8.42 5.19 -19.86
CA GLN A 311 7.36 5.27 -20.85
C GLN A 311 6.23 4.24 -20.59
N PRO A 312 5.60 4.27 -19.40
CA PRO A 312 4.68 3.21 -18.97
C PRO A 312 3.50 3.06 -19.93
N ARG A 313 3.00 1.85 -20.08
CA ARG A 313 1.86 1.54 -20.96
C ARG A 313 0.60 2.32 -20.55
N LYS A 314 0.32 2.38 -19.24
CA LYS A 314 -0.90 3.01 -18.71
C LYS A 314 -0.61 3.83 -17.46
N VAL A 315 -1.35 4.91 -17.28
CA VAL A 315 -1.40 5.70 -16.05
C VAL A 315 -2.85 5.81 -15.59
N PHE A 316 -3.09 5.43 -14.33
CA PHE A 316 -4.34 5.68 -13.61
C PHE A 316 -4.10 6.80 -12.61
N LEU A 317 -4.68 7.98 -12.86
CA LEU A 317 -4.49 9.18 -12.05
C LEU A 317 -5.73 9.41 -11.17
N MET A 318 -5.53 9.54 -9.86
CA MET A 318 -6.55 10.05 -8.92
C MET A 318 -5.93 11.06 -7.96
N ALA A 319 -6.39 12.31 -8.02
CA ALA A 319 -5.85 13.41 -7.22
C ALA A 319 -6.91 14.48 -6.96
N GLY A 320 -6.65 15.36 -5.99
CA GLY A 320 -7.43 16.58 -5.77
C GLY A 320 -8.00 16.76 -4.37
N ILE A 321 -8.28 15.68 -3.62
CA ILE A 321 -8.88 15.83 -2.28
C ILE A 321 -8.00 16.61 -1.28
N ASN A 322 -6.67 16.47 -1.38
CA ASN A 322 -5.72 17.23 -0.56
C ASN A 322 -5.42 18.63 -1.10
N ASP A 323 -5.87 18.95 -2.32
CA ASP A 323 -5.85 20.33 -2.78
C ASP A 323 -6.97 21.09 -2.07
N LEU A 324 -8.16 20.49 -2.00
CA LEU A 324 -9.33 21.06 -1.34
C LEU A 324 -9.14 21.11 0.18
N GLY A 325 -8.74 19.98 0.78
CA GLY A 325 -8.55 19.86 2.23
C GLY A 325 -7.13 20.12 2.70
N ASN A 326 -6.98 20.45 3.99
CA ASN A 326 -5.72 20.91 4.63
C ASN A 326 -5.01 22.10 3.90
N PRO A 327 -4.17 22.90 4.58
CA PRO A 327 -3.40 23.95 3.89
C PRO A 327 -2.55 23.36 2.74
N PRO A 328 -2.56 23.96 1.53
CA PRO A 328 -2.96 25.35 1.25
C PRO A 328 -4.44 25.62 0.94
N GLN A 329 -5.35 24.64 0.96
CA GLN A 329 -6.79 24.79 0.61
C GLN A 329 -7.03 25.55 -0.70
N LYS A 330 -6.73 24.89 -1.81
CA LYS A 330 -6.89 25.41 -3.16
C LYS A 330 -8.34 25.38 -3.62
N THR A 331 -8.66 26.19 -4.62
CA THR A 331 -10.02 26.22 -5.19
C THR A 331 -10.32 24.97 -6.03
N PRO A 332 -11.61 24.63 -6.23
CA PRO A 332 -11.99 23.56 -7.16
C PRO A 332 -11.49 23.80 -8.59
N GLU A 333 -11.55 25.05 -9.04
CA GLU A 333 -11.03 25.48 -10.35
C GLU A 333 -9.52 25.22 -10.47
N TYR A 334 -8.75 25.59 -9.46
CA TYR A 334 -7.31 25.32 -9.44
C TYR A 334 -7.06 23.81 -9.50
N THR A 335 -7.76 23.05 -8.66
CA THR A 335 -7.59 21.60 -8.53
C THR A 335 -7.85 20.91 -9.88
N LEU A 336 -8.97 21.24 -10.52
CA LEU A 336 -9.31 20.74 -11.86
C LEU A 336 -8.25 21.10 -12.89
N ASN A 337 -7.89 22.39 -12.99
CA ASN A 337 -6.92 22.84 -13.98
C ASN A 337 -5.57 22.16 -13.79
N ASN A 338 -5.14 21.94 -12.54
CA ASN A 338 -3.87 21.27 -12.29
C ASN A 338 -3.92 19.76 -12.61
N ILE A 339 -5.08 19.10 -12.46
CA ILE A 339 -5.26 17.73 -12.95
C ILE A 339 -5.17 17.69 -14.48
N LEU A 340 -5.83 18.62 -15.19
CA LEU A 340 -5.75 18.69 -16.66
C LEU A 340 -4.32 18.98 -17.15
N GLU A 341 -3.61 19.89 -16.48
CA GLU A 341 -2.18 20.14 -16.73
C GLU A 341 -1.31 18.90 -16.45
N THR A 342 -1.64 18.13 -15.41
CA THR A 342 -0.96 16.83 -15.13
C THR A 342 -1.14 15.86 -16.29
N VAL A 343 -2.35 15.77 -16.88
CA VAL A 343 -2.61 14.95 -18.06
C VAL A 343 -1.80 15.44 -19.26
N ARG A 344 -1.77 16.74 -19.54
CA ARG A 344 -0.94 17.34 -20.60
C ARG A 344 0.54 17.04 -20.41
N ASP A 345 1.04 17.13 -19.18
CA ASP A 345 2.41 16.78 -18.84
C ASP A 345 2.70 15.28 -19.07
N ILE A 346 1.75 14.38 -18.78
CA ILE A 346 1.89 12.94 -19.07
C ILE A 346 2.01 12.71 -20.58
N HIS A 347 1.13 13.26 -21.40
CA HIS A 347 1.21 13.10 -22.86
C HIS A 347 2.50 13.68 -23.44
N ARG A 348 2.97 14.82 -22.91
CA ARG A 348 4.22 15.45 -23.34
C ARG A 348 5.45 14.63 -22.97
N LEU A 349 5.50 14.10 -21.75
CA LEU A 349 6.63 13.33 -21.23
C LEU A 349 6.62 11.88 -21.70
N SER A 350 5.44 11.33 -22.01
CA SER A 350 5.23 9.94 -22.39
C SER A 350 4.12 9.76 -23.42
N PRO A 351 4.35 10.11 -24.70
CA PRO A 351 3.31 10.19 -25.73
C PRO A 351 2.60 8.86 -26.04
N GLY A 352 3.22 7.73 -25.71
CA GLY A 352 2.64 6.40 -25.89
C GLY A 352 1.74 5.94 -24.76
N THR A 353 1.78 6.60 -23.60
CA THR A 353 1.06 6.21 -22.39
C THR A 353 -0.43 6.48 -22.53
N GLN A 354 -1.25 5.47 -22.23
CA GLN A 354 -2.69 5.64 -22.11
C GLN A 354 -3.04 6.25 -20.75
N VAL A 355 -3.86 7.29 -20.74
CA VAL A 355 -4.21 8.03 -19.52
C VAL A 355 -5.66 7.73 -19.12
N TYR A 356 -5.83 7.29 -17.89
CA TYR A 356 -7.12 7.07 -17.25
C TYR A 356 -7.22 8.01 -16.05
N VAL A 357 -8.17 8.93 -16.07
CA VAL A 357 -8.44 9.85 -14.95
C VAL A 357 -9.61 9.30 -14.16
N GLN A 358 -9.38 9.03 -12.89
CA GLN A 358 -10.40 8.52 -11.97
C GLN A 358 -11.07 9.69 -11.26
N SER A 359 -12.40 9.62 -11.10
CA SER A 359 -13.13 10.55 -10.25
C SER A 359 -12.53 10.59 -8.84
N ILE A 360 -12.46 11.77 -8.23
CA ILE A 360 -12.19 11.92 -6.80
C ILE A 360 -13.28 11.16 -6.03
N LEU A 361 -12.89 10.30 -5.09
CA LEU A 361 -13.84 9.55 -4.27
C LEU A 361 -14.71 10.48 -3.41
N PRO A 362 -15.94 10.07 -3.06
CA PRO A 362 -16.73 10.81 -2.09
C PRO A 362 -16.03 10.81 -0.72
N VAL A 363 -16.53 11.65 0.17
CA VAL A 363 -16.09 11.75 1.57
C VAL A 363 -17.30 11.65 2.49
N ASN A 364 -17.09 11.27 3.76
CA ASN A 364 -18.16 11.11 4.73
C ASN A 364 -17.93 11.93 6.00
N PRO A 365 -18.68 13.02 6.21
CA PRO A 365 -18.58 13.86 7.39
C PRO A 365 -19.27 13.26 8.63
N THR A 366 -19.82 12.06 8.59
CA THR A 366 -20.35 11.43 9.82
C THR A 366 -19.21 10.98 10.75
N PHE A 367 -18.02 10.72 10.21
CA PHE A 367 -16.81 10.37 10.97
C PHE A 367 -16.16 11.62 11.60
N PRO A 368 -15.54 11.50 12.80
CA PRO A 368 -14.93 12.65 13.48
C PRO A 368 -13.57 13.06 12.88
N THR A 369 -12.95 12.21 12.08
CA THR A 369 -11.63 12.37 11.48
C THR A 369 -11.69 13.16 10.17
N PHE A 370 -10.56 13.76 9.77
CA PHE A 370 -10.40 14.46 8.47
C PHE A 370 -11.48 15.50 8.14
N ARG A 371 -12.04 16.19 9.14
CA ARG A 371 -13.05 17.26 8.96
C ARG A 371 -12.63 18.33 7.96
N SER A 372 -11.33 18.62 7.87
CA SER A 372 -10.76 19.54 6.88
C SER A 372 -10.81 19.02 5.44
N HIS A 373 -11.31 17.81 5.18
CA HIS A 373 -11.49 17.21 3.85
C HIS A 373 -12.95 16.82 3.64
N THR A 374 -13.60 16.26 4.67
CA THR A 374 -14.95 15.68 4.54
C THR A 374 -16.07 16.69 4.32
N VAL A 375 -15.75 17.99 4.31
CA VAL A 375 -16.70 19.09 4.04
C VAL A 375 -16.86 19.38 2.54
N PHE A 376 -16.04 18.79 1.67
CA PHE A 376 -15.94 19.16 0.26
C PHE A 376 -16.74 18.30 -0.72
N SER A 377 -17.81 17.62 -0.27
CA SER A 377 -18.61 16.73 -1.15
C SER A 377 -19.16 17.45 -2.39
N ARG A 378 -19.52 18.74 -2.27
CA ARG A 378 -20.05 19.54 -3.39
C ARG A 378 -18.95 19.84 -4.42
N GLU A 379 -17.79 20.28 -3.96
CA GLU A 379 -16.63 20.61 -4.77
C GLU A 379 -16.09 19.38 -5.49
N ILE A 380 -16.07 18.23 -4.81
CA ILE A 380 -15.72 16.93 -5.40
C ILE A 380 -16.67 16.59 -6.55
N ALA A 381 -17.99 16.69 -6.34
CA ALA A 381 -18.97 16.41 -7.37
C ALA A 381 -18.83 17.36 -8.58
N GLU A 382 -18.54 18.65 -8.34
CA GLU A 382 -18.28 19.63 -9.39
C GLU A 382 -17.04 19.28 -10.23
N ILE A 383 -15.92 18.97 -9.57
CA ILE A 383 -14.67 18.58 -10.24
C ILE A 383 -14.89 17.31 -11.06
N ASN A 384 -15.52 16.29 -10.48
CA ASN A 384 -15.78 15.02 -11.16
C ASN A 384 -16.62 15.19 -12.43
N ARG A 385 -17.68 16.01 -12.37
CA ARG A 385 -18.49 16.32 -13.55
C ARG A 385 -17.65 16.96 -14.64
N ARG A 386 -16.80 17.94 -14.29
CA ARG A 386 -15.96 18.64 -15.26
C ARG A 386 -14.85 17.76 -15.81
N LEU A 387 -14.26 16.87 -15.01
CA LEU A 387 -13.33 15.86 -15.52
C LEU A 387 -14.01 14.92 -16.53
N ALA A 388 -15.26 14.51 -16.29
CA ALA A 388 -15.99 13.73 -17.28
C ALA A 388 -16.21 14.50 -18.61
N GLU A 389 -16.55 15.79 -18.52
CA GLU A 389 -16.78 16.67 -19.68
C GLU A 389 -15.49 16.95 -20.49
N GLU A 390 -14.35 17.07 -19.81
CA GLU A 390 -13.06 17.43 -20.41
C GLU A 390 -12.30 16.23 -21.00
N ALA A 391 -12.78 15.00 -20.79
CA ALA A 391 -12.09 13.75 -21.14
C ALA A 391 -11.72 13.67 -22.63
N ALA A 392 -12.69 13.89 -23.52
CA ALA A 392 -12.47 13.82 -24.96
C ALA A 392 -11.54 14.92 -25.47
N ALA A 393 -11.63 16.13 -24.90
CA ALA A 393 -10.83 17.28 -25.33
C ALA A 393 -9.35 17.18 -24.90
N ASN A 394 -9.04 16.38 -23.87
CA ASN A 394 -7.69 16.23 -23.33
C ASN A 394 -7.15 14.79 -23.47
N ASP A 395 -7.75 13.97 -24.33
CA ASP A 395 -7.29 12.60 -24.71
C ASP A 395 -7.06 11.63 -23.53
N TYR A 396 -8.02 11.57 -22.60
CA TYR A 396 -8.02 10.58 -21.53
C TYR A 396 -9.36 9.86 -21.37
N VAL A 397 -9.34 8.70 -20.73
CA VAL A 397 -10.54 7.97 -20.34
C VAL A 397 -10.93 8.35 -18.92
N PHE A 398 -12.14 8.87 -18.73
CA PHE A 398 -12.68 9.13 -17.39
C PHE A 398 -13.29 7.85 -16.79
N ILE A 399 -12.90 7.52 -15.56
CA ILE A 399 -13.44 6.40 -14.79
C ILE A 399 -14.22 6.94 -13.60
N ASP A 400 -15.55 6.77 -13.63
CA ASP A 400 -16.42 7.16 -12.52
C ASP A 400 -16.42 6.09 -11.41
N LEU A 401 -15.55 6.31 -10.42
CA LEU A 401 -15.56 5.56 -9.17
C LEU A 401 -16.59 6.16 -8.21
N HIS A 402 -16.74 7.48 -8.19
CA HIS A 402 -17.50 8.21 -7.18
C HIS A 402 -18.92 7.66 -7.05
N SER A 403 -19.64 7.48 -8.15
CA SER A 403 -21.02 6.95 -8.14
C SER A 403 -21.15 5.54 -7.54
N ARG A 404 -20.05 4.78 -7.46
CA ARG A 404 -20.02 3.42 -6.91
C ARG A 404 -19.65 3.39 -5.43
N PHE A 405 -19.07 4.46 -4.91
CA PHE A 405 -18.64 4.60 -3.52
C PHE A 405 -19.61 5.41 -2.65
N VAL A 406 -20.63 6.05 -3.24
CA VAL A 406 -21.62 6.81 -2.49
C VAL A 406 -22.68 5.90 -1.83
N ASP A 407 -23.10 6.27 -0.62
CA ASP A 407 -24.30 5.75 0.04
C ASP A 407 -25.56 6.50 -0.41
N ALA A 408 -26.70 6.18 0.24
CA ALA A 408 -27.99 6.80 -0.06
C ALA A 408 -28.04 8.31 0.24
N ASP A 409 -27.17 8.81 1.11
CA ASP A 409 -27.07 10.22 1.50
C ASP A 409 -26.05 10.97 0.62
N GLY A 410 -25.39 10.27 -0.32
CA GLY A 410 -24.39 10.84 -1.22
C GLY A 410 -22.99 10.97 -0.60
N TYR A 411 -22.74 10.33 0.54
CA TYR A 411 -21.45 10.33 1.22
C TYR A 411 -20.67 9.04 0.92
N LEU A 412 -19.36 9.02 1.23
CA LEU A 412 -18.58 7.79 1.15
C LEU A 412 -19.20 6.71 2.03
N ASP A 413 -19.64 5.62 1.43
CA ASP A 413 -20.35 4.56 2.13
C ASP A 413 -19.50 4.01 3.30
N PRO A 414 -20.02 4.01 4.55
CA PRO A 414 -19.33 3.51 5.73
C PRO A 414 -18.84 2.06 5.62
N ARG A 415 -19.36 1.26 4.67
CA ARG A 415 -18.83 -0.09 4.38
C ARG A 415 -17.39 -0.06 3.85
N TYR A 416 -16.99 1.02 3.20
CA TYR A 416 -15.70 1.13 2.53
C TYR A 416 -14.68 1.97 3.29
N THR A 417 -15.06 2.59 4.42
CA THR A 417 -14.19 3.49 5.19
C THR A 417 -14.37 3.33 6.69
N ASN A 418 -13.33 3.62 7.45
CA ASN A 418 -13.38 3.71 8.91
C ASN A 418 -13.05 5.12 9.44
N ASP A 419 -12.84 6.09 8.55
CA ASP A 419 -12.42 7.45 8.91
C ASP A 419 -13.07 8.55 8.06
N GLY A 420 -13.94 8.18 7.11
CA GLY A 420 -14.67 9.09 6.23
C GLY A 420 -13.88 9.59 5.02
N LEU A 421 -12.65 9.12 4.79
CA LEU A 421 -11.78 9.56 3.69
C LEU A 421 -11.04 8.40 3.02
N HIS A 422 -10.39 7.53 3.79
CA HIS A 422 -9.57 6.44 3.29
C HIS A 422 -10.34 5.12 3.25
N LEU A 423 -9.82 4.18 2.48
CA LEU A 423 -10.48 2.93 2.19
C LEU A 423 -9.99 1.78 3.08
N THR A 424 -10.92 0.94 3.51
CA THR A 424 -10.66 -0.39 4.08
C THR A 424 -10.35 -1.39 2.96
N GLY A 425 -9.99 -2.63 3.32
CA GLY A 425 -9.82 -3.72 2.35
C GLY A 425 -11.03 -3.89 1.41
N GLU A 426 -12.26 -3.78 1.93
CA GLU A 426 -13.48 -3.84 1.11
C GLU A 426 -13.59 -2.68 0.11
N GLY A 427 -13.15 -1.48 0.49
CA GLY A 427 -13.08 -0.35 -0.43
C GLY A 427 -12.10 -0.59 -1.57
N TYR A 428 -10.91 -1.14 -1.29
CA TYR A 428 -9.95 -1.51 -2.33
C TYR A 428 -10.43 -2.67 -3.21
N ARG A 429 -11.18 -3.64 -2.66
CA ARG A 429 -11.81 -4.70 -3.44
C ARG A 429 -12.75 -4.13 -4.50
N LEU A 430 -13.65 -3.23 -4.09
CA LEU A 430 -14.57 -2.55 -5.03
C LEU A 430 -13.78 -1.74 -6.06
N TRP A 431 -12.78 -0.97 -5.63
CA TRP A 431 -11.97 -0.16 -6.54
C TRP A 431 -11.31 -1.05 -7.61
N ARG A 432 -10.66 -2.14 -7.18
CA ARG A 432 -10.05 -3.11 -8.06
C ARG A 432 -11.04 -3.68 -9.07
N GLU A 433 -12.24 -4.09 -8.63
CA GLU A 433 -13.30 -4.61 -9.52
C GLU A 433 -13.68 -3.62 -10.63
N LEU A 434 -13.78 -2.32 -10.31
CA LEU A 434 -14.11 -1.27 -11.27
C LEU A 434 -12.98 -1.02 -12.27
N LEU A 435 -11.73 -1.29 -11.91
CA LEU A 435 -10.57 -1.07 -12.75
C LEU A 435 -10.18 -2.27 -13.62
N ILE A 436 -10.65 -3.49 -13.33
CA ILE A 436 -10.33 -4.71 -14.09
C ILE A 436 -10.45 -4.53 -15.62
N PRO A 437 -11.55 -3.96 -16.16
CA PRO A 437 -11.71 -3.82 -17.60
C PRO A 437 -10.58 -2.99 -18.22
N TYR A 438 -10.19 -1.91 -17.56
CA TYR A 438 -9.17 -0.97 -18.04
C TYR A 438 -7.75 -1.48 -17.84
N VAL A 439 -7.48 -2.19 -16.73
CA VAL A 439 -6.14 -2.76 -16.46
C VAL A 439 -5.84 -3.89 -17.46
N ARG A 440 -6.80 -4.81 -17.65
CA ARG A 440 -6.63 -6.03 -18.48
C ARG A 440 -6.78 -5.80 -19.97
N GLU A 441 -7.31 -4.65 -20.39
CA GLU A 441 -7.42 -4.28 -21.79
C GLU A 441 -6.05 -4.39 -22.49
N THR A 442 -5.93 -5.32 -23.43
CA THR A 442 -4.76 -5.46 -24.30
C THR A 442 -5.01 -4.64 -25.55
N ASN A 443 -4.70 -3.35 -25.52
CA ASN A 443 -4.82 -2.53 -26.71
C ASN A 443 -3.75 -2.94 -27.73
N THR A 444 -4.17 -3.69 -28.75
CA THR A 444 -3.53 -3.70 -30.08
C THR A 444 -3.79 -2.32 -30.68
N LYS A 445 -2.78 -1.45 -30.64
CA LYS A 445 -2.72 -0.33 -31.59
C LYS A 445 -2.41 -0.84 -32.98
#